data_AF-A0A4R0R7B2-F1
#
_entry.id   AF-A0A4R0R7B2-F1
#
_cell.length_a   1.000
_cell.length_b   1.000
_cell.length_c   1.000
_cell.angle_alpha   90.00
_cell.angle_beta   90.00
_cell.angle_gamma   90.00
#
_symmetry.space_group_name_H-M   'P 1'
#
loop_
_entity.id
_entity.type
_entity.pdbx_description
1 polymer ?
#
loop_
_entity_poly.entity_id
_entity_poly.type
_entity_poly.pdbx_seq_one_letter_code
_entity_poly.pdbx_strand_id
1 'polypeptide(L)'
;MPAIHSSDVADGRPALGHVNLMIDTFLANATPDEQVTPPVLTILRTTLATCPASTTSALAAAARHHFDHWKPAPPPEGLFTVQDTGLSIAAPGLQKVLARARALYGVGSAFASLAVLEGVVRATVGLRWKGNGPMAYALADIDSDITQAIQSCKEEWGSGRVKDMGAAKRALASIGETIQSSKDDCERWDEESFPFERAEVSVQYWKI
;
A
#
# COMPACT_ATOMS: atom_id res chain seq x y z
N MET A 1 -19.00 61.05 7.25
CA MET A 1 -18.15 60.28 8.20
C MET A 1 -18.07 58.85 7.68
N PRO A 2 -16.87 58.32 7.39
CA PRO A 2 -16.71 56.99 6.80
C PRO A 2 -16.62 55.89 7.87
N ALA A 3 -17.12 54.71 7.51
CA ALA A 3 -17.09 53.50 8.33
C ALA A 3 -15.68 52.91 8.41
N ILE A 4 -15.24 52.56 9.62
CA ILE A 4 -14.00 51.84 9.86
C ILE A 4 -14.31 50.35 9.66
N HIS A 5 -13.88 49.80 8.53
CA HIS A 5 -13.67 48.36 8.38
C HIS A 5 -12.43 47.98 9.21
N SER A 6 -12.66 47.39 10.38
CA SER A 6 -11.60 46.70 11.11
C SER A 6 -11.40 45.35 10.42
N SER A 7 -10.27 45.24 9.72
CA SER A 7 -9.77 44.02 9.11
C SER A 7 -9.64 42.91 10.15
N ASP A 8 -10.38 41.82 9.96
CA ASP A 8 -10.15 40.56 10.65
C ASP A 8 -8.76 40.05 10.23
N VAL A 9 -7.79 40.20 11.13
CA VAL A 9 -6.47 39.62 11.00
C VAL A 9 -6.67 38.12 11.17
N ALA A 10 -6.68 37.39 10.06
CA ALA A 10 -6.71 35.94 10.06
C ALA A 10 -5.62 35.42 11.01
N ASP A 11 -6.06 34.74 12.06
CA ASP A 11 -5.24 34.15 13.13
C ASP A 11 -4.24 33.17 12.49
N GLY A 12 -3.03 33.65 12.25
CA GLY A 12 -1.94 32.95 11.56
C GLY A 12 -1.23 31.93 12.44
N ARG A 13 -1.98 31.14 13.23
CA ARG A 13 -1.41 29.98 13.89
C ARG A 13 -1.28 28.88 12.84
N PRO A 14 -0.08 28.31 12.62
CA PRO A 14 0.03 27.08 11.85
C PRO A 14 -0.80 26.05 12.62
N ALA A 15 -1.97 25.71 12.10
CA ALA A 15 -2.64 24.50 12.52
C ALA A 15 -1.64 23.39 12.20
N LEU A 16 -1.09 22.76 13.24
CA LEU A 16 -0.34 21.51 13.12
C LEU A 16 -1.31 20.53 12.46
N GLY A 17 -1.23 20.45 11.13
CA GLY A 17 -2.01 19.52 10.36
C GLY A 17 -1.45 18.14 10.64
N HIS A 18 -2.30 17.21 11.05
CA HIS A 18 -1.92 15.80 10.98
C HIS A 18 -1.45 15.53 9.54
N VAL A 19 -0.21 15.08 9.39
CA VAL A 19 0.28 14.58 8.10
C VAL A 19 -0.65 13.43 7.71
N ASN A 20 -1.10 13.44 6.45
CA ASN A 20 -2.00 12.41 5.94
C ASN A 20 -1.31 11.04 6.09
N LEU A 21 -2.00 10.08 6.73
CA LEU A 21 -1.53 8.69 6.94
C LEU A 21 -0.97 8.06 5.66
N MET A 22 -1.54 8.39 4.51
CA MET A 22 -1.09 7.91 3.20
C MET A 22 0.31 8.44 2.84
N ILE A 23 0.56 9.73 3.10
CA ILE A 23 1.87 10.34 2.87
C ILE A 23 2.88 9.86 3.90
N ASP A 24 2.48 9.65 5.14
CA ASP A 24 3.36 9.02 6.13
C ASP A 24 3.74 7.59 5.74
N THR A 25 2.79 6.84 5.16
CA THR A 25 3.05 5.51 4.63
C THR A 25 4.00 5.57 3.44
N PHE A 26 3.83 6.53 2.52
CA PHE A 26 4.80 6.76 1.46
C PHE A 26 6.18 7.09 2.02
N LEU A 27 6.30 8.08 2.90
CA LEU A 27 7.58 8.51 3.46
C LEU A 27 8.30 7.41 4.23
N ALA A 28 7.57 6.56 4.96
CA ALA A 28 8.15 5.43 5.68
C ALA A 28 8.70 4.33 4.76
N ASN A 29 8.24 4.27 3.51
CA ASN A 29 8.57 3.20 2.57
C ASN A 29 9.29 3.68 1.30
N ALA A 30 9.37 5.00 1.10
CA ALA A 30 10.16 5.63 0.07
C ALA A 30 11.63 5.56 0.47
N THR A 31 12.40 4.74 -0.22
CA THR A 31 13.83 4.43 -0.04
C THR A 31 14.18 3.51 1.14
N PRO A 32 14.55 2.24 0.88
CA PRO A 32 15.10 1.32 1.87
C PRO A 32 16.62 1.48 2.08
N ASP A 33 17.23 2.59 1.64
CA ASP A 33 18.68 2.78 1.81
C ASP A 33 18.97 3.28 3.23
N GLU A 34 19.62 2.43 4.01
CA GLU A 34 19.65 2.45 5.49
C GLU A 34 20.42 3.66 6.09
N GLN A 35 21.12 4.44 5.27
CA GLN A 35 22.16 5.37 5.75
C GLN A 35 21.78 6.87 5.68
N VAL A 36 20.65 7.27 5.08
CA VAL A 36 20.31 8.71 4.86
C VAL A 36 19.00 9.16 5.55
N THR A 37 18.28 8.24 6.19
CA THR A 37 16.82 8.31 6.16
C THR A 37 16.14 8.86 7.44
N PRO A 38 16.58 8.57 8.68
CA PRO A 38 15.79 8.93 9.86
C PRO A 38 15.64 10.45 10.11
N PRO A 39 16.71 11.28 10.04
CA PRO A 39 16.59 12.73 10.28
C PRO A 39 15.82 13.44 9.15
N VAL A 40 16.07 13.06 7.89
CA VAL A 40 15.45 13.68 6.72
C VAL A 40 13.95 13.41 6.68
N LEU A 41 13.51 12.19 6.97
CA LEU A 41 12.07 11.89 7.06
C LEU A 41 11.39 12.64 8.21
N THR A 42 12.07 12.80 9.34
CA THR A 42 11.53 13.57 10.48
C THR A 42 11.37 15.05 10.12
N ILE A 43 12.36 15.63 9.43
CA ILE A 43 12.29 17.00 8.92
C ILE A 43 11.15 17.12 7.90
N LEU A 44 11.07 16.22 6.91
CA LEU A 44 10.01 16.23 5.91
C LEU A 44 8.61 16.13 6.54
N ARG A 45 8.40 15.21 7.48
CA ARG A 45 7.13 15.08 8.22
C ARG A 45 6.78 16.37 8.96
N THR A 46 7.74 16.95 9.67
CA THR A 46 7.54 18.21 10.42
C THR A 46 7.24 19.38 9.47
N THR A 47 7.94 19.46 8.34
CA THR A 47 7.68 20.46 7.30
C THR A 47 6.29 20.29 6.70
N LEU A 48 5.87 19.06 6.39
CA LEU A 48 4.54 18.80 5.85
C LEU A 48 3.43 19.09 6.87
N ALA A 49 3.65 18.80 8.15
CA ALA A 49 2.70 19.10 9.23
C ALA A 49 2.49 20.61 9.44
N THR A 50 3.48 21.43 9.05
CA THR A 50 3.48 22.89 9.25
C THR A 50 3.20 23.67 7.95
N CYS A 51 3.12 22.99 6.81
CA CYS A 51 2.79 23.59 5.51
C CYS A 51 1.29 23.52 5.20
N PRO A 52 0.77 24.36 4.28
CA PRO A 52 -0.59 24.23 3.77
C PRO A 52 -0.84 22.85 3.13
N ALA A 53 -2.08 22.35 3.21
CA ALA A 53 -2.46 21.05 2.63
C ALA A 53 -2.17 20.93 1.11
N SER A 54 -2.14 22.06 0.39
CA SER A 54 -1.75 22.11 -1.02
C SER A 54 -0.31 21.64 -1.26
N THR A 55 0.61 21.87 -0.31
CA THR A 55 2.00 21.39 -0.38
C THR A 55 2.05 19.87 -0.31
N THR A 56 1.30 19.25 0.61
CA THR A 56 1.19 17.79 0.72
C THR A 56 0.59 17.19 -0.55
N SER A 57 -0.44 17.83 -1.13
CA SER A 57 -1.03 17.41 -2.40
C SER A 57 -0.04 17.52 -3.58
N ALA A 58 0.74 18.59 -3.63
CA ALA A 58 1.76 18.81 -4.66
C ALA A 58 2.89 17.77 -4.55
N LEU A 59 3.35 17.47 -3.34
CA LEU A 59 4.31 16.39 -3.10
C LEU A 59 3.76 15.04 -3.58
N ALA A 60 2.52 14.72 -3.21
CA ALA A 60 1.87 13.49 -3.65
C ALA A 60 1.80 13.42 -5.18
N ALA A 61 1.46 14.53 -5.86
CA ALA A 61 1.41 14.59 -7.31
C ALA A 61 2.79 14.39 -7.96
N ALA A 62 3.83 15.04 -7.41
CA ALA A 62 5.21 14.85 -7.88
C ALA A 62 5.70 13.42 -7.68
N ALA A 63 5.39 12.81 -6.52
CA ALA A 63 5.74 11.42 -6.24
C ALA A 63 5.02 10.46 -7.20
N ARG A 64 3.72 10.62 -7.45
CA ARG A 64 2.99 9.84 -8.46
C ARG A 64 3.61 9.97 -9.84
N HIS A 65 3.94 11.20 -10.27
CA HIS A 65 4.60 11.42 -11.56
C HIS A 65 5.95 10.69 -11.64
N HIS A 66 6.70 10.61 -10.54
CA HIS A 66 7.92 9.81 -10.48
C HIS A 66 7.64 8.31 -10.68
N PHE A 67 6.60 7.78 -10.03
CA PHE A 67 6.20 6.37 -10.16
C PHE A 67 5.55 6.02 -11.51
N ASP A 68 4.91 6.96 -12.21
CA ASP A 68 4.38 6.72 -13.57
C ASP A 68 5.48 6.28 -14.55
N HIS A 69 6.72 6.72 -14.30
CA HIS A 69 7.89 6.33 -15.10
C HIS A 69 8.54 5.03 -14.61
N TRP A 70 8.12 4.52 -13.45
CA TRP A 70 8.61 3.26 -12.91
C TRP A 70 7.83 2.10 -13.53
N LYS A 71 8.49 1.39 -14.44
CA LYS A 71 7.92 0.15 -14.98
C LYS A 71 7.66 -0.84 -13.83
N PRO A 72 6.54 -1.60 -13.89
CA PRO A 72 6.38 -2.76 -13.01
C PRO A 72 7.58 -3.67 -13.25
N ALA A 73 8.40 -3.87 -12.21
CA ALA A 73 9.39 -4.93 -12.28
C ALA A 73 8.63 -6.23 -12.02
N PRO A 74 8.95 -7.33 -12.71
CA PRO A 74 8.43 -8.64 -12.32
C PRO A 74 8.74 -8.85 -10.83
N PRO A 75 7.83 -9.51 -10.07
CA PRO A 75 8.08 -9.81 -8.68
C PRO A 75 9.45 -10.52 -8.57
N PRO A 76 10.34 -10.04 -7.68
CA PRO A 76 11.64 -10.67 -7.50
C PRO A 76 11.48 -12.17 -7.27
N GLU A 77 12.31 -12.97 -7.93
CA GLU A 77 12.43 -14.38 -7.58
C GLU A 77 12.84 -14.51 -6.10
N GLY A 78 12.32 -15.54 -5.41
CA GLY A 78 12.65 -15.77 -4.01
C GLY A 78 12.00 -14.80 -3.03
N LEU A 79 10.69 -14.53 -3.16
CA LEU A 79 9.89 -13.89 -2.10
C LEU A 79 9.73 -14.78 -0.88
N PHE A 80 9.77 -16.09 -1.11
CA PHE A 80 9.63 -17.13 -0.11
C PHE A 80 10.71 -18.19 -0.34
N THR A 81 11.14 -18.83 0.76
CA THR A 81 12.10 -19.92 0.72
C THR A 81 11.44 -21.16 1.32
N VAL A 82 11.46 -22.27 0.57
CA VAL A 82 11.07 -23.58 1.06
C VAL A 82 12.23 -24.18 1.85
N GLN A 83 11.96 -24.57 3.09
CA GLN A 83 12.90 -25.22 3.99
C GLN A 83 12.96 -26.73 3.71
N ASP A 84 14.00 -27.40 4.22
CA ASP A 84 14.15 -28.87 4.11
C ASP A 84 12.97 -29.65 4.70
N THR A 85 12.21 -29.02 5.61
CA THR A 85 10.98 -29.56 6.20
C THR A 85 9.79 -29.56 5.25
N GLY A 86 9.92 -28.96 4.06
CA GLY A 86 8.82 -28.70 3.13
C GLY A 86 7.95 -27.49 3.50
N LEU A 87 8.22 -26.82 4.64
CA LEU A 87 7.54 -25.60 5.03
C LEU A 87 8.26 -24.36 4.46
N SER A 88 7.50 -23.32 4.21
CA SER A 88 7.97 -22.07 3.62
C SER A 88 8.11 -20.97 4.66
N ILE A 89 9.07 -20.07 4.44
CA ILE A 89 9.26 -18.84 5.21
C ILE A 89 9.41 -17.64 4.28
N ALA A 90 9.09 -16.46 4.78
CA ALA A 90 9.37 -15.21 4.09
C ALA A 90 10.88 -15.05 3.85
N ALA A 91 11.25 -14.73 2.62
CA ALA A 91 12.62 -14.40 2.27
C ALA A 91 12.90 -12.90 2.46
N PRO A 92 14.16 -12.48 2.61
CA PRO A 92 14.51 -11.07 2.79
C PRO A 92 14.02 -10.14 1.66
N GLY A 93 13.85 -10.67 0.44
CA GLY A 93 13.33 -9.92 -0.70
C GLY A 93 11.89 -9.42 -0.52
N LEU A 94 11.08 -10.12 0.28
CA LEU A 94 9.67 -9.79 0.48
C LEU A 94 9.47 -8.37 1.03
N GLN A 95 10.25 -7.98 2.04
CA GLN A 95 10.09 -6.67 2.68
C GLN A 95 10.33 -5.50 1.72
N LYS A 96 11.24 -5.66 0.76
CA LYS A 96 11.47 -4.64 -0.28
C LYS A 96 10.27 -4.50 -1.22
N VAL A 97 9.61 -5.61 -1.55
CA VAL A 97 8.42 -5.62 -2.39
C VAL A 97 7.23 -5.02 -1.67
N LEU A 98 7.04 -5.38 -0.39
CA LEU A 98 5.98 -4.79 0.44
C LEU A 98 6.21 -3.29 0.64
N ALA A 99 7.43 -2.86 0.95
CA ALA A 99 7.75 -1.43 1.02
C ALA A 99 7.41 -0.70 -0.28
N ARG A 100 7.72 -1.28 -1.45
CA ARG A 100 7.32 -0.71 -2.74
C ARG A 100 5.79 -0.60 -2.88
N ALA A 101 5.05 -1.65 -2.53
CA ALA A 101 3.58 -1.63 -2.58
C ALA A 101 3.01 -0.53 -1.67
N ARG A 102 3.54 -0.40 -0.44
CA ARG A 102 3.17 0.62 0.54
C ARG A 102 3.47 2.03 0.05
N ALA A 103 4.62 2.24 -0.58
CA ALA A 103 4.96 3.52 -1.20
C ALA A 103 3.95 3.90 -2.31
N LEU A 104 3.58 2.94 -3.16
CA LEU A 104 2.63 3.16 -4.27
C LEU A 104 1.22 3.52 -3.78
N TYR A 105 0.65 2.74 -2.86
CA TYR A 105 -0.69 3.09 -2.36
C TYR A 105 -0.64 4.36 -1.51
N GLY A 106 0.47 4.63 -0.80
CA GLY A 106 0.67 5.83 0.01
C GLY A 106 0.68 7.14 -0.78
N VAL A 107 1.15 7.12 -2.03
CA VAL A 107 1.06 8.29 -2.92
C VAL A 107 -0.27 8.37 -3.68
N GLY A 108 -1.18 7.43 -3.47
CA GLY A 108 -2.45 7.36 -4.19
C GLY A 108 -2.31 6.82 -5.61
N SER A 109 -1.37 5.89 -5.84
CA SER A 109 -1.26 5.02 -7.02
C SER A 109 -1.61 3.59 -6.63
N ALA A 110 -2.83 3.41 -6.09
CA ALA A 110 -3.23 2.21 -5.38
C ALA A 110 -3.43 1.02 -6.32
N PHE A 111 -3.96 1.23 -7.52
CA PHE A 111 -4.10 0.15 -8.51
C PHE A 111 -2.73 -0.40 -8.97
N ALA A 112 -1.72 0.45 -9.05
CA ALA A 112 -0.35 0.00 -9.30
C ALA A 112 0.21 -0.82 -8.13
N SER A 113 -0.16 -0.47 -6.89
CA SER A 113 0.16 -1.26 -5.70
C SER A 113 -0.50 -2.64 -5.72
N LEU A 114 -1.77 -2.73 -6.12
CA LEU A 114 -2.47 -4.02 -6.25
C LEU A 114 -1.75 -4.97 -7.21
N ALA A 115 -1.23 -4.48 -8.34
CA ALA A 115 -0.47 -5.31 -9.27
C ALA A 115 0.82 -5.89 -8.64
N VAL A 116 1.46 -5.15 -7.74
CA VAL A 116 2.63 -5.65 -6.99
C VAL A 116 2.20 -6.72 -5.98
N LEU A 117 1.15 -6.45 -5.19
CA LEU A 117 0.65 -7.36 -4.17
C LEU A 117 0.05 -8.63 -4.76
N GLU A 118 -0.58 -8.55 -5.94
CA GLU A 118 -1.04 -9.71 -6.70
C GLU A 118 0.10 -10.68 -7.00
N GLY A 119 1.26 -10.17 -7.41
CA GLY A 119 2.46 -11.00 -7.61
C GLY A 119 2.92 -11.69 -6.33
N VAL A 120 2.78 -11.04 -5.17
CA VAL A 120 3.11 -11.62 -3.86
C VAL A 120 2.13 -12.74 -3.48
N VAL A 121 0.82 -12.50 -3.60
CA VAL A 121 -0.22 -13.51 -3.31
C VAL A 121 -0.09 -14.69 -4.26
N ARG A 122 0.15 -14.45 -5.55
CA ARG A 122 0.36 -15.54 -6.51
C ARG A 122 1.54 -16.43 -6.13
N ALA A 123 2.60 -15.84 -5.57
CA ALA A 123 3.78 -16.57 -5.12
C ALA A 123 3.54 -17.41 -3.84
N THR A 124 2.39 -17.27 -3.17
CA THR A 124 2.04 -18.12 -2.02
C THR A 124 1.36 -19.43 -2.42
N VAL A 125 0.85 -19.53 -3.64
CA VAL A 125 0.19 -20.75 -4.14
C VAL A 125 1.19 -21.91 -4.18
N GLY A 126 0.80 -23.05 -3.59
CA GLY A 126 1.62 -24.25 -3.45
C GLY A 126 2.61 -24.20 -2.29
N LEU A 127 2.68 -23.09 -1.55
CA LEU A 127 3.49 -23.00 -0.33
C LEU A 127 2.73 -23.59 0.86
N ARG A 128 3.48 -24.12 1.81
CA ARG A 128 2.97 -24.65 3.07
C ARG A 128 3.63 -23.93 4.23
N TRP A 129 2.93 -23.75 5.33
CA TRP A 129 3.49 -23.07 6.49
C TRP A 129 2.87 -23.55 7.79
N LYS A 130 3.46 -23.12 8.90
CA LYS A 130 2.92 -23.33 10.24
C LYS A 130 2.01 -22.15 10.60
N GLY A 131 0.78 -22.43 11.08
CA GLY A 131 -0.22 -21.40 11.40
C GLY A 131 0.21 -20.34 12.42
N ASN A 132 1.13 -20.66 13.33
CA ASN A 132 1.70 -19.72 14.31
C ASN A 132 3.22 -19.53 14.12
N GLY A 133 3.66 -19.41 12.85
CA GLY A 133 5.07 -19.28 12.48
C GLY A 133 5.41 -17.95 11.81
N PRO A 134 6.71 -17.71 11.53
CA PRO A 134 7.17 -16.49 10.85
C PRO A 134 6.47 -16.23 9.51
N MET A 135 6.15 -17.29 8.77
CA MET A 135 5.41 -17.17 7.51
C MET A 135 3.97 -16.70 7.72
N ALA A 136 3.26 -17.22 8.73
CA ALA A 136 1.90 -16.78 9.03
C ALA A 136 1.85 -15.29 9.40
N TYR A 137 2.83 -14.77 10.14
CA TYR A 137 2.93 -13.34 10.43
C TYR A 137 3.20 -12.52 9.16
N ALA A 138 4.10 -12.97 8.29
CA ALA A 138 4.34 -12.29 7.01
C ALA A 138 3.08 -12.27 6.13
N LEU A 139 2.31 -13.36 6.12
CA LEU A 139 1.04 -13.44 5.40
C LEU A 139 -0.03 -12.51 5.98
N ALA A 140 -0.09 -12.37 7.31
CA ALA A 140 -0.97 -11.40 7.98
C ALA A 140 -0.61 -9.95 7.64
N ASP A 141 0.68 -9.63 7.48
CA ASP A 141 1.14 -8.32 7.02
C ASP A 141 0.73 -8.09 5.55
N ILE A 142 0.88 -9.10 4.69
CA ILE A 142 0.45 -9.04 3.28
C ILE A 142 -1.06 -8.78 3.18
N ASP A 143 -1.87 -9.51 3.94
CA ASP A 143 -3.32 -9.34 4.00
C ASP A 143 -3.73 -7.92 4.44
N SER A 144 -3.00 -7.37 5.42
CA SER A 144 -3.18 -5.98 5.85
C SER A 144 -2.83 -4.99 4.73
N ASP A 145 -1.71 -5.18 4.03
CA ASP A 145 -1.29 -4.32 2.92
C ASP A 145 -2.28 -4.35 1.76
N ILE A 146 -2.84 -5.51 1.42
CA ILE A 146 -3.88 -5.64 0.38
C ILE A 146 -5.14 -4.88 0.78
N THR A 147 -5.58 -5.03 2.03
CA THR A 147 -6.75 -4.32 2.56
C THR A 147 -6.55 -2.79 2.46
N GLN A 148 -5.37 -2.30 2.83
CA GLN A 148 -5.02 -0.88 2.71
C GLN A 148 -4.94 -0.41 1.25
N ALA A 149 -4.36 -1.23 0.37
CA ALA A 149 -4.31 -0.93 -1.06
C ALA A 149 -5.73 -0.85 -1.67
N ILE A 150 -6.64 -1.77 -1.33
CA ILE A 150 -8.03 -1.73 -1.77
C ILE A 150 -8.74 -0.47 -1.26
N GLN A 151 -8.53 -0.10 0.01
CA GLN A 151 -9.10 1.13 0.56
C GLN A 151 -8.57 2.37 -0.19
N SER A 152 -7.27 2.42 -0.47
CA SER A 152 -6.67 3.50 -1.26
C SER A 152 -7.21 3.52 -2.70
N CYS A 153 -7.51 2.36 -3.30
CA CYS A 153 -8.14 2.30 -4.62
C CYS A 153 -9.55 2.91 -4.61
N LYS A 154 -10.33 2.71 -3.55
CA LYS A 154 -11.65 3.35 -3.38
C LYS A 154 -11.54 4.87 -3.34
N GLU A 155 -10.53 5.40 -2.65
CA GLU A 155 -10.27 6.84 -2.57
C GLU A 155 -9.77 7.41 -3.90
N GLU A 156 -8.88 6.69 -4.58
CA GLU A 156 -8.39 7.04 -5.92
C GLU A 156 -9.55 7.11 -6.93
N TRP A 157 -10.43 6.11 -6.90
CA TRP A 157 -11.65 6.06 -7.71
C TRP A 157 -12.61 7.21 -7.38
N GLY A 158 -12.96 7.38 -6.11
CA GLY A 158 -13.91 8.41 -5.65
C GLY A 158 -13.44 9.85 -5.91
N SER A 159 -12.12 10.06 -6.00
CA SER A 159 -11.52 11.35 -6.33
C SER A 159 -11.51 11.69 -7.83
N GLY A 160 -11.94 10.78 -8.70
CA GLY A 160 -11.92 10.97 -10.15
C GLY A 160 -10.51 10.97 -10.77
N ARG A 161 -9.50 10.48 -10.05
CA ARG A 161 -8.10 10.43 -10.53
C ARG A 161 -7.81 9.24 -11.45
N VAL A 162 -8.68 8.22 -11.43
CA VAL A 162 -8.53 7.02 -12.27
C VAL A 162 -8.75 7.38 -13.74
N LYS A 163 -7.68 7.32 -14.53
CA LYS A 163 -7.71 7.64 -15.97
C LYS A 163 -8.36 6.54 -16.81
N ASP A 164 -8.13 5.29 -16.45
CA ASP A 164 -8.67 4.10 -17.14
C ASP A 164 -9.46 3.25 -16.13
N MET A 165 -10.78 3.47 -16.11
CA MET A 165 -11.71 2.70 -15.26
C MET A 165 -11.73 1.21 -15.62
N GLY A 166 -11.50 0.87 -16.89
CA GLY A 166 -11.44 -0.52 -17.35
C GLY A 166 -10.22 -1.24 -16.79
N ALA A 167 -9.05 -0.59 -16.81
CA ALA A 167 -7.84 -1.13 -16.19
C ALA A 167 -7.99 -1.28 -14.68
N ALA A 168 -8.60 -0.30 -14.01
CA ALA A 168 -8.89 -0.38 -12.58
C ALA A 168 -9.79 -1.57 -12.21
N LYS A 169 -10.88 -1.79 -12.95
CA LYS A 169 -11.76 -2.96 -12.76
C LYS A 169 -11.03 -4.28 -13.00
N ARG A 170 -10.19 -4.37 -14.04
CA ARG A 170 -9.37 -5.55 -14.32
C ARG A 170 -8.38 -5.84 -13.20
N ALA A 171 -7.72 -4.81 -12.66
CA ALA A 171 -6.80 -4.97 -11.54
C ALA A 171 -7.52 -5.52 -10.29
N LEU A 172 -8.73 -5.03 -9.99
CA LEU A 172 -9.53 -5.56 -8.88
C LEU A 172 -9.98 -7.00 -9.11
N ALA A 173 -10.44 -7.33 -10.32
CA ALA A 173 -10.82 -8.70 -10.65
C ALA A 173 -9.62 -9.65 -10.53
N SER A 174 -8.46 -9.25 -11.07
CA SER A 174 -7.23 -10.04 -11.06
C SER A 174 -6.73 -10.36 -9.64
N ILE A 175 -6.72 -9.38 -8.73
CA ILE A 175 -6.36 -9.65 -7.33
C ILE A 175 -7.40 -10.55 -6.66
N GLY A 176 -8.69 -10.37 -6.94
CA GLY A 176 -9.76 -11.23 -6.42
C GLY A 176 -9.61 -12.69 -6.85
N GLU A 177 -9.37 -12.94 -8.14
CA GLU A 177 -9.09 -14.27 -8.70
C GLU A 177 -7.83 -14.89 -8.09
N THR A 178 -6.79 -14.08 -7.85
CA THR A 178 -5.53 -14.55 -7.26
C THR A 178 -5.71 -14.91 -5.78
N ILE A 179 -6.47 -14.11 -5.02
CA ILE A 179 -6.85 -14.41 -3.63
C ILE A 179 -7.67 -15.70 -3.56
N GLN A 180 -8.67 -15.85 -4.45
CA GLN A 180 -9.47 -17.07 -4.53
C GLN A 180 -8.62 -18.29 -4.86
N SER A 181 -7.67 -18.17 -5.80
CA SER A 181 -6.74 -19.25 -6.13
C SER A 181 -5.89 -19.66 -4.93
N SER A 182 -5.45 -18.70 -4.11
CA SER A 182 -4.73 -19.00 -2.87
C SER A 182 -5.62 -19.67 -1.82
N LYS A 183 -6.90 -19.29 -1.75
CA LYS A 183 -7.88 -19.91 -0.86
C LYS A 183 -8.13 -21.37 -1.22
N ASP A 184 -8.43 -21.63 -2.49
CA ASP A 184 -8.63 -22.97 -3.04
C ASP A 184 -7.40 -23.87 -2.82
N ASP A 185 -6.20 -23.30 -2.88
CA ASP A 185 -4.97 -24.03 -2.59
C ASP A 185 -4.85 -24.38 -1.10
N CYS A 186 -5.12 -23.44 -0.19
CA CYS A 186 -5.13 -23.68 1.26
C CYS A 186 -6.11 -24.80 1.62
N GLU A 187 -7.35 -24.71 1.13
CA GLU A 187 -8.42 -25.69 1.37
C GLU A 187 -8.03 -27.12 0.92
N ARG A 188 -7.13 -27.26 -0.06
CA ARG A 188 -6.65 -28.58 -0.53
C ARG A 188 -5.65 -29.24 0.39
N TRP A 189 -4.87 -28.48 1.17
CA TRP A 189 -3.80 -29.06 2.01
C TRP A 189 -4.05 -28.93 3.51
N ASP A 190 -4.82 -27.93 3.96
CA ASP A 190 -5.22 -27.76 5.36
C ASP A 190 -6.47 -26.85 5.47
N GLU A 191 -7.57 -27.35 6.03
CA GLU A 191 -8.88 -26.67 6.07
C GLU A 191 -8.89 -25.36 6.91
N GLU A 192 -7.89 -25.14 7.78
CA GLU A 192 -7.95 -24.07 8.80
C GLU A 192 -7.08 -22.84 8.53
N SER A 193 -6.35 -22.73 7.42
CA SER A 193 -5.33 -21.66 7.28
C SER A 193 -5.36 -20.85 5.99
N PHE A 194 -6.49 -20.23 5.66
CA PHE A 194 -6.51 -19.18 4.64
C PHE A 194 -6.02 -17.82 5.20
N PRO A 195 -4.93 -17.23 4.70
CA PRO A 195 -4.33 -16.06 5.35
C PRO A 195 -4.91 -14.71 4.89
N PHE A 196 -5.69 -14.68 3.80
CA PHE A 196 -6.11 -13.43 3.13
C PHE A 196 -7.60 -13.10 3.35
N GLU A 197 -8.14 -13.45 4.52
CA GLU A 197 -9.56 -13.28 4.85
C GLU A 197 -10.03 -11.82 4.77
N ARG A 198 -9.24 -10.88 5.30
CA ARG A 198 -9.63 -9.45 5.30
C ARG A 198 -9.57 -8.86 3.90
N ALA A 199 -8.57 -9.26 3.11
CA ALA A 199 -8.46 -8.89 1.72
C ALA A 199 -9.62 -9.45 0.87
N GLU A 200 -9.99 -10.72 1.06
CA GLU A 200 -11.13 -11.36 0.38
C GLU A 200 -12.42 -10.56 0.64
N VAL A 201 -12.72 -10.31 1.91
CA VAL A 201 -13.86 -9.48 2.33
C VAL A 201 -13.79 -8.10 1.68
N SER A 202 -12.62 -7.45 1.70
CA SER A 202 -12.44 -6.11 1.13
C SER A 202 -12.75 -6.03 -0.37
N VAL A 203 -12.38 -7.07 -1.13
CA VAL A 203 -12.73 -7.21 -2.55
C VAL A 203 -14.22 -7.46 -2.73
N GLN A 204 -14.80 -8.42 -2.00
CA GLN A 204 -16.21 -8.81 -2.12
C GLN A 204 -17.19 -7.65 -1.83
N TYR A 205 -16.89 -6.83 -0.82
CA TYR A 205 -17.75 -5.70 -0.46
C TYR A 205 -17.50 -4.45 -1.30
N TRP A 206 -16.49 -4.44 -2.18
CA TRP A 206 -16.30 -3.33 -3.11
C TRP A 206 -17.16 -3.50 -4.36
N LYS A 207 -18.37 -2.93 -4.32
CA LYS A 207 -19.31 -2.91 -5.45
C LYS A 207 -18.96 -1.76 -6.41
N ILE A 208 -18.39 -2.05 -7.58
CA ILE A 208 -18.07 -1.08 -8.67
C ILE A 208 -18.47 -1.54 -10.06
#